data_AF-A0A6J4XT92-F1
#
_entry.id   AF-A0A6J4XT92-F1
#
_cell.length_a   1.000
_cell.length_b   1.000
_cell.length_c   1.000
_cell.angle_alpha   90.00
_cell.angle_beta   90.00
_cell.angle_gamma   90.00
#
_symmetry.space_group_name_H-M   'P 1'
#
loop_
_entity.id
_entity.type
_entity.pdbx_description
1 polymer ?
#
loop_
_entity_poly.entity_id
_entity_poly.type
_entity_poly.pdbx_seq_one_letter_code
_entity_poly.pdbx_strand_id
1 'polypeptide(L)' 'MPDEDIDYSDIPPLDDNFFKKGKLRLPKAKPLISIRIDPDVLEWFKSQGGGYQTRMNAVLRMYMESQK' A
#
# COMPACT_ATOMS: atom_id res chain seq x y z
N MET A 1 5.53 4.32 37.01
CA MET A 1 4.99 2.95 36.97
C MET A 1 6.12 2.05 36.52
N PRO A 2 6.49 1.04 37.33
CA PRO A 2 7.27 -0.09 36.86
C PRO A 2 6.44 -0.93 35.87
N ASP A 3 7.13 -1.61 34.97
CA ASP A 3 6.54 -2.47 33.94
C ASP A 3 5.65 -3.58 34.53
N GLU A 4 5.90 -3.96 35.79
CA GLU A 4 5.14 -4.96 36.56
C GLU A 4 3.69 -4.55 36.85
N ASP A 5 3.37 -3.25 36.79
CA ASP A 5 2.01 -2.72 37.01
C ASP A 5 1.17 -2.67 35.70
N ILE A 6 1.70 -3.13 34.57
CA ILE A 6 0.98 -3.11 33.29
C ILE A 6 0.05 -4.32 33.18
N ASP A 7 -1.26 -4.07 33.06
CA ASP A 7 -2.26 -5.11 32.84
C ASP A 7 -2.33 -5.53 31.37
N TYR A 8 -2.03 -6.81 31.09
CA TYR A 8 -2.06 -7.43 29.77
C TYR A 8 -3.27 -8.35 29.55
N SER A 9 -4.26 -8.36 30.46
CA SER A 9 -5.39 -9.30 30.42
C SER A 9 -6.21 -9.23 29.12
N ASP A 10 -6.27 -8.07 28.47
CA ASP A 10 -6.99 -7.85 27.20
C ASP A 10 -6.14 -8.19 25.95
N ILE A 11 -4.82 -8.28 26.10
CA ILE A 11 -3.84 -8.45 25.02
C ILE A 11 -2.88 -9.60 25.34
N PRO A 12 -3.38 -10.86 25.32
CA PRO A 12 -2.55 -12.02 25.59
C PRO A 12 -1.40 -12.12 24.59
N PRO A 13 -0.25 -12.68 25.00
CA PRO A 13 0.91 -12.83 24.13
C PRO A 13 0.58 -13.72 22.93
N LEU A 14 1.13 -13.35 21.76
CA LEU A 14 0.96 -14.11 20.53
C LEU A 14 1.75 -15.42 20.61
N ASP A 15 1.04 -16.55 20.50
CA ASP A 15 1.63 -17.89 20.50
C ASP A 15 2.22 -18.27 19.13
N ASP A 16 3.12 -19.25 19.08
CA ASP A 16 3.72 -19.80 17.85
C ASP A 16 2.68 -20.16 16.78
N ASN A 17 1.48 -20.61 17.18
CA ASN A 17 0.39 -20.92 16.25
C ASN A 17 -0.10 -19.70 15.46
N PHE A 18 -0.02 -18.50 16.01
CA PHE A 18 -0.36 -17.25 15.32
C PHE A 18 0.62 -17.01 14.16
N PHE A 19 1.92 -17.10 14.44
CA PHE A 19 2.96 -16.87 13.44
C PHE A 19 3.01 -17.97 12.37
N LYS A 20 2.67 -19.23 12.72
CA LYS A 20 2.53 -20.32 11.74
C LYS A 20 1.41 -20.09 10.73
N LYS A 21 0.33 -19.40 11.11
CA LYS A 21 -0.81 -19.08 10.22
C LYS A 21 -0.67 -17.72 9.54
N GLY A 22 0.18 -16.85 10.09
CA GLY A 22 0.45 -15.52 9.57
C GLY A 22 1.00 -15.59 8.14
N LYS A 23 0.27 -15.00 7.19
CA LYS A 23 0.78 -14.80 5.83
C LYS A 23 1.48 -13.45 5.76
N LEU A 24 2.80 -13.46 5.66
CA LEU A 24 3.56 -12.25 5.37
C LEU A 24 3.13 -11.72 3.99
N ARG A 25 2.63 -10.49 3.96
CA ARG A 25 2.25 -9.77 2.74
C ARG A 25 3.19 -8.59 2.58
N LEU A 26 4.34 -8.85 1.96
CA LEU A 26 5.22 -7.77 1.54
C LEU A 26 4.54 -6.98 0.43
N PRO A 27 4.54 -5.63 0.47
CA PRO A 27 4.09 -4.84 -0.66
C PRO A 27 4.97 -5.21 -1.86
N LYS A 28 4.35 -5.63 -2.97
CA LYS A 28 5.09 -5.82 -4.22
C LYS A 28 5.69 -4.48 -4.61
N ALA A 29 7.01 -4.44 -4.75
CA ALA A 29 7.71 -3.27 -5.24
C ALA A 29 7.14 -2.91 -6.62
N LYS A 30 6.70 -1.67 -6.78
CA LYS A 30 6.32 -1.15 -8.09
C LYS A 30 7.61 -0.91 -8.87
N PRO A 31 7.81 -1.52 -10.05
CA PRO A 31 9.02 -1.25 -10.83
C PRO A 31 9.04 0.22 -11.22
N LEU A 32 10.19 0.87 -11.03
CA LEU A 32 10.42 2.22 -11.54
C LEU A 32 10.76 2.10 -13.02
N ILE A 33 9.83 2.52 -13.87
CA ILE A 33 10.00 2.55 -15.32
C ILE A 33 9.89 3.97 -15.84
N SER A 34 10.59 4.27 -16.94
CA SER A 34 10.44 5.52 -17.68
C SER A 34 9.43 5.31 -18.81
N ILE A 35 8.35 6.08 -18.82
CA ILE A 35 7.32 6.07 -19.87
C ILE A 35 7.11 7.49 -20.38
N ARG A 36 6.74 7.63 -21.65
CA ARG A 36 6.33 8.92 -22.22
C ARG A 36 4.82 9.07 -22.03
N ILE A 37 4.41 10.24 -21.55
CA ILE A 37 3.02 10.62 -21.31
C ILE A 37 2.81 11.97 -22.01
N ASP A 38 1.65 12.16 -22.62
CA ASP A 38 1.27 13.43 -23.22
C ASP A 38 1.32 14.57 -22.19
N PRO A 39 1.78 15.76 -22.59
CA PRO A 39 2.02 16.86 -21.66
C PRO A 39 0.73 17.30 -20.96
N ASP A 40 -0.39 17.39 -21.68
CA ASP A 40 -1.69 17.79 -21.13
C ASP A 40 -2.21 16.79 -20.09
N VAL A 41 -2.03 15.49 -20.33
CA VAL A 41 -2.40 14.43 -19.37
C VAL A 41 -1.58 14.55 -18.10
N LEU A 42 -0.27 14.75 -18.22
CA LEU A 42 0.61 14.92 -17.07
C LEU A 42 0.25 16.18 -16.28
N GLU A 43 0.00 17.30 -16.94
CA GLU A 43 -0.41 18.55 -16.31
C GLU A 43 -1.75 18.41 -15.59
N TRP A 44 -2.73 17.75 -16.21
CA TRP A 44 -4.02 17.47 -15.59
C TRP A 44 -3.85 16.68 -14.29
N PHE A 45 -3.08 15.59 -14.29
CA PHE A 45 -2.83 14.82 -13.08
C PHE A 45 -2.06 15.60 -12.01
N LYS A 46 -1.08 16.42 -12.40
CA LYS A 46 -0.33 17.29 -11.48
C LYS A 46 -1.22 18.35 -10.84
N SER A 47 -2.19 18.90 -11.58
CA SER A 47 -3.14 19.90 -11.07
C SER A 47 -3.99 19.39 -9.91
N GLN A 48 -4.16 18.06 -9.79
CA GLN A 48 -4.89 17.40 -8.70
C GLN A 48 -4.09 17.35 -7.38
N GLY A 49 -2.88 17.93 -7.34
CA GLY A 49 -2.01 18.01 -6.17
C GLY A 49 -1.14 16.78 -5.93
N GLY A 50 -0.63 16.66 -4.70
CA GLY A 50 0.24 15.55 -4.30
C GLY A 50 -0.33 14.17 -4.61
N GLY A 51 0.55 13.21 -4.95
CA GLY A 51 0.14 11.84 -5.26
C GLY A 51 -0.39 11.63 -6.68
N TYR A 52 -0.14 12.55 -7.62
CA TYR A 52 -0.54 12.41 -9.02
C TYR A 52 -0.09 11.07 -9.65
N GLN A 53 1.13 10.60 -9.34
CA GLN A 53 1.63 9.30 -9.80
C GLN A 53 0.79 8.13 -9.27
N THR A 54 0.33 8.20 -8.01
CA THR A 54 -0.55 7.19 -7.43
C THR A 54 -1.90 7.15 -8.14
N ARG A 55 -2.46 8.31 -8.51
CA ARG A 55 -3.70 8.40 -9.28
C ARG A 55 -3.53 7.88 -10.70
N MET A 56 -2.45 8.23 -11.39
CA MET A 56 -2.12 7.68 -12.71
C MET A 56 -2.06 6.15 -12.66
N ASN A 57 -1.37 5.59 -11.66
CA ASN A 57 -1.29 4.15 -11.46
C ASN A 57 -2.67 3.51 -11.17
N ALA A 58 -3.56 4.19 -10.45
CA ALA A 58 -4.91 3.68 -10.20
C ALA A 58 -5.73 3.59 -11.50
N VAL A 59 -5.65 4.60 -12.37
CA VAL A 59 -6.33 4.59 -13.68
C VAL A 59 -5.81 3.45 -14.57
N LEU A 60 -4.48 3.29 -14.66
CA LEU A 60 -3.87 2.18 -15.41
C LEU A 60 -4.34 0.81 -14.90
N ARG A 61 -4.48 0.67 -13.58
CA ARG A 61 -4.97 -0.57 -12.96
C ARG A 61 -6.45 -0.82 -13.28
N MET A 62 -7.30 0.20 -13.17
CA MET A 62 -8.72 0.09 -13.51
C MET A 62 -8.90 -0.33 -14.98
N TYR A 63 -8.12 0.25 -15.88
CA TYR A 63 -8.14 -0.15 -17.29
C TYR A 63 -7.73 -1.62 -17.46
N MET A 64 -6.62 -2.04 -16.85
CA MET A 64 -6.18 -3.45 -16.87
C MET A 64 -7.26 -4.41 -16.32
N GLU A 65 -7.93 -4.05 -15.23
CA GLU A 65 -8.98 -4.88 -14.62
C GLU A 65 -10.27 -4.92 -15.46
N SER A 66 -10.59 -3.86 -16.21
CA SER A 66 -11.73 -3.83 -17.12
C SER A 66 -11.56 -4.70 -18.38
N GLN A 67 -10.32 -5.02 -18.74
CA GLN A 67 -9.96 -5.83 -19.91
C GLN A 67 -9.82 -7.31 -19.58
N LYS A 68 -10.16 -7.71 -18.35
CA LYS A 68 -9.95 -9.05 -17.82
C LYS A 68 -11.29 -9.75 -17.61
#